data_AF-A0A954BHY0-F1
#
_entry.id   AF-A0A954BHY0-F1
#
_cell.length_a   1.000
_cell.length_b   1.000
_cell.length_c   1.000
_cell.angle_alpha   90.00
_cell.angle_beta   90.00
_cell.angle_gamma   90.00
#
_symmetry.space_group_name_H-M   'P 1'
#
loop_
_entity.id
_entity.type
_entity.pdbx_description
1 polymer ?
#
loop_
_entity_poly.entity_id
_entity_poly.type
_entity_poly.pdbx_seq_one_letter_code
_entity_poly.pdbx_strand_id
1 'polypeptide(L)'
;MTDTSAAPADSALPGWLSSLPPAVQPYAMLARWDRPVGIWLLWLPCVIGLAFARLHSGLFLSDLVWAIVFLPGAVAMRGAGCTWNDITDR
;
A
#
# COMPACT_ATOMS: atom_id res chain seq x y z
N MET A 1 7.13 12.04 38.42
CA MET A 1 6.77 10.89 37.58
C MET A 1 6.59 11.42 36.17
N THR A 2 7.69 11.48 35.42
CA THR A 2 7.66 11.79 33.99
C THR A 2 7.35 10.48 33.28
N ASP A 3 6.09 10.28 32.89
CA ASP A 3 5.73 9.21 31.97
C ASP A 3 6.40 9.52 30.64
N THR A 4 7.57 8.93 30.43
CA THR A 4 8.11 8.73 29.09
C THR A 4 7.17 7.74 28.42
N SER A 5 6.08 8.25 27.84
CA SER A 5 5.28 7.51 26.87
C SER A 5 6.25 7.14 25.75
N ALA A 6 6.80 5.93 25.85
CA ALA A 6 7.69 5.38 24.85
C ALA A 6 6.90 5.37 23.54
N ALA A 7 7.25 6.27 22.62
CA ALA A 7 6.68 6.26 21.29
C ALA A 7 6.75 4.81 20.77
N PRO A 8 5.65 4.24 20.26
CA PRO A 8 5.62 2.84 19.87
C PRO A 8 6.78 2.57 18.90
N ALA A 9 7.48 1.45 19.07
CA ALA A 9 8.69 1.12 18.30
C ALA A 9 8.49 1.16 16.76
N ASP A 10 7.23 1.09 16.31
CA ASP A 10 6.79 1.26 14.92
C ASP A 10 6.76 2.73 14.43
N SER A 11 7.13 3.71 15.28
CA SER A 11 7.12 5.16 14.93
C SER A 11 8.38 5.61 14.18
N ALA A 12 9.41 4.75 14.11
CA ALA A 12 10.59 5.04 13.32
C ALA A 12 10.28 4.87 11.83
N LEU A 13 10.25 5.98 11.08
CA LEU A 13 10.20 5.96 9.63
C LEU A 13 11.32 5.03 9.11
N PRO A 14 11.00 3.99 8.32
CA PRO A 14 12.04 3.23 7.63
C PRO A 14 12.91 4.19 6.80
N GLY A 15 14.22 3.96 6.71
CA GLY A 15 15.17 4.93 6.13
C GLY A 15 14.85 5.40 4.69
N TRP A 16 14.08 4.62 3.93
CA TRP A 16 13.60 5.05 2.60
C TRP A 16 12.39 5.98 2.68
N LEU A 17 11.52 5.82 3.69
CA LEU A 17 10.36 6.68 3.92
C LEU A 17 10.78 8.03 4.49
N SER A 18 11.86 8.07 5.29
CA SER A 18 12.48 9.33 5.75
C SER A 18 13.15 10.13 4.63
N SER A 19 13.37 9.53 3.46
CA SER A 19 13.88 10.22 2.26
C SER A 19 12.79 10.96 1.48
N LEU A 20 11.51 10.78 1.83
CA LEU A 20 10.39 11.51 1.22
C LEU A 20 10.32 12.96 1.71
N PRO A 21 9.72 13.88 0.92
CA PRO A 21 9.46 15.24 1.36
C PRO A 21 8.70 15.27 2.68
N PRO A 22 9.03 16.15 3.65
CA PRO A 22 8.40 16.18 4.97
C PRO A 22 6.86 16.26 4.94
N ALA A 23 6.30 16.93 3.92
CA ALA A 23 4.84 17.03 3.75
C ALA A 23 4.16 15.70 3.39
N VAL A 24 4.88 14.75 2.76
CA VAL A 24 4.35 13.46 2.31
C VAL A 24 4.54 12.36 3.35
N GLN A 25 5.56 12.50 4.22
CA GLN A 25 5.85 11.57 5.31
C GLN A 25 4.62 11.19 6.16
N PRO A 26 3.78 12.12 6.66
CA PRO A 26 2.62 11.73 7.48
C PRO A 26 1.60 10.89 6.70
N TYR A 27 1.39 11.17 5.41
CA TYR A 27 0.49 10.39 4.56
C TYR A 27 1.06 9.00 4.25
N ALA A 28 2.37 8.91 4.01
CA ALA A 28 3.05 7.64 3.79
C ALA A 28 3.02 6.74 5.04
N MET A 29 3.12 7.33 6.24
CA MET A 29 2.95 6.61 7.50
C MET A 29 1.50 6.16 7.72
N LEU A 30 0.53 7.05 7.48
CA LEU A 30 -0.89 6.70 7.61
C LEU A 30 -1.29 5.58 6.65
N ALA A 31 -0.76 5.62 5.42
CA ALA A 31 -0.96 4.58 4.42
C ALA A 31 -0.16 3.28 4.66
N ARG A 32 0.64 3.23 5.74
CA ARG A 32 1.52 2.11 6.11
C ARG A 32 2.39 1.63 4.95
N TRP A 33 2.98 2.59 4.23
CA TRP A 33 3.91 2.28 3.14
C TRP A 33 5.18 1.60 3.63
N ASP A 34 5.48 1.65 4.94
CA ASP A 34 6.52 0.85 5.59
C ASP A 34 6.36 -0.67 5.36
N ARG A 35 5.13 -1.16 5.16
CA ARG A 35 4.82 -2.59 4.94
C ARG A 35 4.35 -2.86 3.51
N PRO A 36 5.28 -3.02 2.54
CA PRO A 36 4.93 -3.20 1.12
C PRO A 36 4.12 -4.48 0.86
N VAL A 37 4.21 -5.47 1.77
CA VAL A 37 3.41 -6.72 1.72
C VAL A 37 1.93 -6.45 1.51
N GLY A 38 1.38 -5.40 2.12
CA GLY A 38 -0.03 -5.03 1.96
C GLY A 38 -0.43 -4.65 0.53
N ILE A 39 0.48 -3.97 -0.17
CA ILE A 39 0.26 -3.54 -1.56
C ILE A 39 0.32 -4.76 -2.48
N TRP A 40 1.28 -5.68 -2.25
CA TRP A 40 1.38 -6.92 -3.00
C TRP A 40 0.14 -7.80 -2.84
N LEU A 41 -0.40 -7.91 -1.62
CA LEU A 41 -1.63 -8.67 -1.34
C LEU A 41 -2.85 -8.11 -2.06
N LEU A 42 -2.89 -6.80 -2.35
CA LEU A 42 -3.96 -6.18 -3.14
C LEU A 42 -3.71 -6.31 -4.65
N TRP A 43 -2.47 -6.20 -5.10
CA TRP A 43 -2.11 -6.21 -6.51
C TRP A 43 -2.16 -7.61 -7.14
N LEU A 44 -1.63 -8.62 -6.45
CA LEU A 44 -1.61 -10.02 -6.93
C LEU A 44 -2.98 -10.56 -7.33
N PRO A 45 -4.06 -10.44 -6.52
CA PRO A 45 -5.38 -10.92 -6.94
C PRO A 45 -5.92 -10.19 -8.17
N CYS A 46 -5.58 -8.91 -8.40
CA CYS A 46 -5.94 -8.20 -9.62
C CYS A 46 -5.23 -8.79 -10.85
N VAL A 47 -3.94 -9.10 -10.75
CA VAL A 47 -3.17 -9.73 -11.83
C VAL A 47 -3.66 -11.15 -12.10
N ILE A 48 -3.97 -11.92 -11.06
CA ILE A 48 -4.57 -13.25 -11.19
C ILE A 48 -5.93 -13.14 -11.89
N GLY A 49 -6.80 -12.21 -11.49
CA GLY A 49 -8.08 -11.96 -12.14
C GLY A 49 -7.94 -11.59 -13.61
N LEU A 50 -6.92 -10.81 -13.96
CA LEU A 50 -6.59 -10.48 -15.35
C LEU A 50 -6.15 -11.73 -16.15
N ALA A 51 -5.31 -12.59 -15.57
CA ALA A 51 -4.93 -13.85 -16.19
C ALA A 51 -6.16 -14.77 -16.40
N PHE A 52 -7.07 -14.82 -15.42
CA PHE A 52 -8.33 -15.55 -15.53
C PHE A 52 -9.21 -15.02 -16.67
N ALA A 53 -9.31 -13.70 -16.84
CA ALA A 53 -10.05 -13.09 -17.94
C ALA A 53 -9.47 -13.45 -19.33
N ARG A 54 -8.20 -13.88 -19.38
CA ARG A 54 -7.47 -14.22 -20.60
C ARG A 54 -7.32 -15.72 -20.85
N LEU A 55 -7.99 -16.57 -20.08
CA LEU A 55 -7.85 -18.04 -20.18
C LEU A 55 -8.08 -18.58 -21.60
N HIS A 56 -9.06 -18.03 -22.33
CA HIS A 56 -9.47 -18.51 -23.65
C HIS A 56 -8.85 -17.71 -24.81
N SER A 57 -8.49 -16.45 -24.58
CA SER A 57 -7.99 -15.54 -25.62
C SER A 57 -6.47 -15.45 -25.68
N GLY A 58 -5.77 -15.91 -24.64
CA GLY A 58 -4.34 -15.66 -24.45
C GLY A 58 -4.04 -14.25 -23.92
N LEU A 59 -2.78 -14.03 -23.57
CA LEU A 59 -2.28 -12.75 -23.03
C LEU A 59 -1.83 -11.81 -24.15
N PHE A 60 -2.15 -10.53 -24.00
CA PHE A 60 -1.77 -9.45 -24.90
C PHE A 60 -0.89 -8.42 -24.20
N LEU A 61 -0.16 -7.63 -24.99
CA LEU A 61 0.66 -6.54 -24.45
C LEU A 61 -0.18 -5.48 -23.69
N SER A 62 -1.45 -5.33 -24.06
CA SER A 62 -2.40 -4.47 -23.34
C SER A 62 -2.66 -4.94 -21.91
N ASP A 63 -2.53 -6.24 -21.63
CA ASP A 63 -2.73 -6.78 -20.27
C ASP A 63 -1.58 -6.38 -19.34
N LEU A 64 -0.37 -6.20 -19.89
CA LEU A 64 0.73 -5.63 -19.12
C LEU A 64 0.44 -4.18 -18.69
N VAL A 65 -0.20 -3.39 -19.56
CA VAL A 65 -0.64 -2.03 -19.21
C VAL A 65 -1.64 -2.08 -18.05
N TRP A 66 -2.61 -3.00 -18.09
CA TRP A 66 -3.57 -3.18 -17.00
C TRP A 66 -2.89 -3.61 -15.69
N ALA A 67 -1.96 -4.54 -15.74
CA ALA A 67 -1.19 -4.96 -14.57
C ALA A 67 -0.43 -3.78 -13.93
N ILE A 68 0.16 -2.89 -14.74
CA ILE A 68 0.83 -1.68 -14.24
C ILE A 68 -0.19 -0.70 -13.65
N VAL A 69 -1.34 -0.49 -14.28
CA VAL A 69 -2.40 0.41 -13.79
C VAL A 69 -3.02 -0.07 -12.47
N PHE A 70 -3.06 -1.37 -12.22
CA PHE A 70 -3.52 -1.89 -10.92
C PHE A 70 -2.58 -1.57 -9.77
N LEU A 71 -1.29 -1.32 -10.03
CA LEU A 71 -0.32 -1.03 -8.98
C LEU A 71 -0.62 0.26 -8.21
N PRO A 72 -0.81 1.45 -8.84
CA PRO A 72 -1.21 2.66 -8.13
C PRO A 72 -2.58 2.50 -7.47
N GLY A 73 -3.50 1.74 -8.07
CA GLY A 73 -4.79 1.39 -7.45
C GLY A 73 -4.61 0.61 -6.15
N ALA A 74 -3.73 -0.38 -6.12
CA ALA A 74 -3.41 -1.17 -4.92
C ALA A 74 -2.73 -0.32 -3.84
N VAL A 75 -1.82 0.59 -4.22
CA VAL A 75 -1.19 1.56 -3.30
C VAL A 75 -2.25 2.47 -2.67
N ALA A 76 -3.17 3.01 -3.48
CA ALA A 76 -4.26 3.87 -3.02
C ALA A 76 -5.23 3.11 -2.10
N MET A 77 -5.64 1.89 -2.47
CA MET A 77 -6.57 1.07 -1.69
C MET A 77 -5.96 0.65 -0.35
N ARG A 78 -4.65 0.38 -0.29
CA ARG A 78 -3.94 0.16 0.98
C ARG A 78 -4.03 1.39 1.89
N GLY A 79 -3.78 2.57 1.33
CA GLY A 79 -3.88 3.83 2.07
C GLY A 79 -5.29 4.09 2.61
N ALA A 80 -6.31 3.87 1.77
CA ALA A 80 -7.71 4.02 2.15
C ALA A 80 -8.12 3.03 3.26
N GLY A 81 -7.74 1.76 3.13
CA GLY A 81 -8.04 0.73 4.13
C GLY A 81 -7.36 1.00 5.48
N CYS A 82 -6.10 1.41 5.48
CA CYS A 82 -5.40 1.77 6.72
C CYS A 82 -6.01 3.01 7.40
N THR A 83 -6.41 4.02 6.62
CA THR A 83 -7.08 5.23 7.14
C THR A 83 -8.44 4.88 7.75
N TRP A 84 -9.24 4.06 7.06
CA TRP A 84 -10.53 3.62 7.59
C TRP A 84 -10.41 2.81 8.88
N ASN A 85 -9.40 1.93 8.95
CA ASN A 85 -9.13 1.15 10.15
C ASN A 85 -8.77 2.07 11.33
N ASP A 86 -7.94 3.09 11.12
CA ASP A 86 -7.59 4.08 12.16
C ASP A 86 -8.80 4.89 12.65
N ILE A 87 -9.75 5.21 11.75
CA ILE A 87 -11.00 5.91 12.12
C ILE A 87 -11.91 5.00 12.96
N THR A 88 -11.97 3.71 12.64
CA THR A 88 -12.85 2.75 13.31
C THR A 88 -12.28 2.26 14.65
N ASP A 89 -10.96 2.22 14.77
CA ASP A 89 -10.26 1.81 16.00
C ASP A 89 -10.17 2.92 17.07
N ARG A 90 -10.69 4.12 16.77
CA ARG A 90 -10.88 5.21 17.76
C ARG A 90 -12.12 4.99 18.61
#